data_AF-A0A3N6N023-F1
#
_entry.id   AF-A0A3N6N023-F1
#
_cell.length_a   1.000
_cell.length_b   1.000
_cell.length_c   1.000
_cell.angle_alpha   90.00
_cell.angle_beta   90.00
_cell.angle_gamma   90.00
#
_symmetry.space_group_name_H-M   'P 1'
#
loop_
_entity.id
_entity.type
_entity.pdbx_description
1 polymer ?
#
loop_
_entity_poly.entity_id
_entity_poly.type
_entity_poly.pdbx_seq_one_letter_code
_entity_poly.pdbx_strand_id
1 'polypeptide(L)'
;MDGDHQRDKPSPAELRRSERILRADQIAPRGLTKASAAAYCGCSKDAFNTWVKKGLVPEAIPGTQRWDRKAIDWYLDRASGLPTGEAASSDPLAEWLVSERKAGR
;
A
#
# COMPACT_ATOMS: atom_id res chain seq x y z
N MET A 1 -23.78 54.72 3.87
CA MET A 1 -23.76 54.02 2.56
C MET A 1 -22.84 52.84 2.75
N ASP A 2 -23.44 51.80 3.30
CA ASP A 2 -22.82 50.58 3.78
C ASP A 2 -22.56 49.67 2.58
N GLY A 3 -21.29 49.36 2.35
CA GLY A 3 -20.85 48.45 1.29
C GLY A 3 -20.05 47.32 1.91
N ASP A 4 -20.68 46.59 2.84
CA ASP A 4 -20.14 45.36 3.42
C ASP A 4 -19.89 44.38 2.26
N HIS A 5 -18.61 44.24 1.89
CA HIS A 5 -18.14 43.26 0.93
C HIS A 5 -18.22 41.90 1.60
N GLN A 6 -19.43 41.38 1.72
CA GLN A 6 -19.72 40.03 2.12
C GLN A 6 -18.98 39.11 1.14
N ARG A 7 -17.81 38.60 1.53
CA ARG A 7 -17.13 37.54 0.78
C ARG A 7 -18.08 36.37 0.77
N ASP A 8 -18.66 36.09 -0.40
CA ASP A 8 -19.52 34.93 -0.64
C ASP A 8 -18.80 33.70 -0.12
N LYS A 9 -19.29 33.19 1.02
CA LYS A 9 -18.79 31.94 1.56
C LYS A 9 -19.30 30.84 0.62
N PRO A 10 -18.41 29.95 0.14
CA PRO A 10 -18.81 28.90 -0.79
C PRO A 10 -19.96 28.09 -0.21
N SER A 11 -20.92 27.75 -1.07
CA SER A 11 -22.14 27.07 -0.68
C SER A 11 -21.82 25.74 0.02
N PRO A 12 -22.62 25.30 1.00
CA PRO A 12 -22.43 24.00 1.66
C PRO A 12 -22.34 22.81 0.67
N ALA A 13 -22.93 22.93 -0.52
CA ALA A 13 -22.81 21.93 -1.58
C ALA A 13 -21.43 21.91 -2.24
N GLU A 14 -20.78 23.07 -2.40
CA GLU A 14 -19.45 23.21 -2.97
C GLU A 14 -18.37 22.75 -2.00
N LEU A 15 -18.55 23.03 -0.70
CA LEU A 15 -17.73 22.48 0.37
C LEU A 15 -17.84 20.95 0.41
N ARG A 16 -19.05 20.38 0.32
CA ARG A 16 -19.23 18.93 0.24
C ARG A 16 -18.63 18.31 -1.02
N ARG A 17 -18.70 19.00 -2.17
CA ARG A 17 -18.07 18.53 -3.42
C ARG A 17 -16.54 18.56 -3.32
N SER A 18 -15.97 19.63 -2.78
CA SER A 18 -14.53 19.78 -2.57
C SER A 18 -13.99 18.80 -1.51
N GLU A 19 -14.70 18.60 -0.39
CA GLU A 19 -14.37 17.58 0.62
C GLU A 19 -14.41 16.16 0.04
N ARG A 20 -15.38 15.87 -0.83
CA ARG A 20 -15.54 14.55 -1.47
C ARG A 20 -14.43 14.24 -2.49
N ILE A 21 -13.91 15.26 -3.17
CA ILE A 21 -12.73 15.15 -4.05
C ILE A 21 -11.46 14.89 -3.23
N LEU A 22 -11.28 15.62 -2.11
CA LEU A 22 -10.12 15.44 -1.22
C LEU A 22 -10.07 14.04 -0.58
N ARG A 23 -11.21 13.41 -0.30
CA ARG A 23 -11.25 12.05 0.27
C ARG A 23 -11.03 10.93 -0.75
N ALA A 24 -11.36 11.14 -2.01
CA ALA A 24 -11.13 10.14 -3.06
C ALA A 24 -9.63 9.96 -3.39
N ASP A 25 -8.83 11.00 -3.19
CA ASP A 25 -7.37 11.00 -3.37
C ASP A 25 -6.61 10.30 -2.23
N GLN A 26 -7.30 9.92 -1.14
CA GLN A 26 -6.67 9.24 0.00
C GLN A 26 -6.51 7.72 -0.17
N ILE A 27 -7.05 7.13 -1.23
CA ILE A 27 -6.79 5.71 -1.53
C ILE A 27 -5.58 5.64 -2.45
N ALA A 28 -4.41 5.36 -1.85
CA ALA A 28 -3.19 5.13 -2.61
C ALA A 28 -3.44 4.06 -3.69
N PRO A 29 -3.22 4.36 -4.99
CA PRO A 29 -3.53 3.44 -6.07
C PRO A 29 -2.72 2.15 -5.92
N ARG A 30 -3.41 1.00 -5.84
CA ARG A 30 -2.73 -0.31 -5.74
C ARG A 30 -1.97 -0.68 -7.01
N GLY A 31 -2.49 -0.25 -8.16
CA GLY A 31 -1.91 -0.51 -9.48
C GLY A 31 -0.83 0.51 -9.84
N LEU A 32 0.43 0.12 -9.65
CA LEU A 32 1.60 0.91 -10.01
C LEU A 32 1.88 0.82 -11.51
N THR A 33 2.36 1.92 -12.08
CA THR A 33 3.03 1.88 -13.39
C THR A 33 4.39 1.22 -13.26
N LYS A 34 5.00 0.79 -14.37
CA LYS A 34 6.36 0.23 -14.36
C LYS A 34 7.38 1.16 -13.69
N ALA A 35 7.27 2.47 -13.95
CA ALA A 35 8.17 3.48 -13.38
C ALA A 35 8.01 3.55 -11.86
N SER A 36 6.75 3.60 -11.39
CA SER A 36 6.42 3.65 -9.97
C SER A 36 6.80 2.34 -9.26
N ALA A 37 6.61 1.19 -9.89
CA ALA A 37 6.99 -0.11 -9.35
C ALA A 37 8.51 -0.24 -9.21
N ALA A 38 9.27 0.17 -10.22
CA ALA A 38 10.73 0.20 -10.16
C ALA A 38 11.23 1.16 -9.06
N ALA A 39 10.67 2.37 -8.98
CA ALA A 39 11.00 3.33 -7.94
C ALA A 39 10.65 2.80 -6.54
N TYR A 40 9.51 2.13 -6.39
CA TYR A 40 9.10 1.49 -5.14
C TYR A 40 10.08 0.38 -4.72
N CYS A 41 10.59 -0.39 -5.69
CA CYS A 41 11.63 -1.40 -5.47
C CYS A 41 13.04 -0.82 -5.28
N GLY A 42 13.23 0.51 -5.39
CA GLY A 42 14.54 1.16 -5.29
C GLY A 42 15.48 0.89 -6.46
N CYS A 43 14.96 0.57 -7.65
CA CYS A 43 15.78 0.21 -8.81
C CYS A 43 15.37 0.91 -10.12
N SER A 44 16.22 0.82 -11.15
CA SER A 44 15.92 1.35 -12.48
C SER A 44 14.87 0.48 -13.20
N LYS A 45 14.23 1.00 -14.25
CA LYS A 45 13.23 0.26 -15.04
C LYS A 45 13.80 -1.02 -15.68
N ASP A 46 15.07 -0.98 -16.07
CA ASP A 46 15.79 -2.11 -16.67
C ASP A 46 16.17 -3.16 -15.63
N ALA A 47 16.58 -2.73 -14.45
CA ALA A 47 16.80 -3.61 -13.31
C ALA A 47 15.49 -4.29 -12.89
N PHE A 48 14.40 -3.54 -12.81
CA PHE A 48 13.07 -4.07 -12.50
C PHE A 48 12.62 -5.12 -13.52
N ASN A 49 12.82 -4.88 -14.82
CA ASN A 49 12.61 -5.87 -15.88
C ASN A 49 13.41 -7.17 -15.65
N THR A 50 14.66 -7.02 -15.23
CA THR A 50 15.52 -8.17 -14.93
C THR A 50 15.01 -8.93 -13.72
N TRP A 51 14.49 -8.24 -12.70
CA TRP A 51 13.90 -8.86 -11.51
C TRP A 51 12.61 -9.62 -11.84
N VAL A 52 11.75 -9.06 -12.70
CA VAL A 52 10.56 -9.75 -13.21
C VAL A 52 10.95 -11.05 -13.91
N LYS A 53 11.93 -10.99 -14.83
CA LYS A 53 12.44 -12.18 -15.54
C LYS A 53 13.06 -13.23 -14.61
N LYS A 54 13.67 -12.79 -13.50
CA LYS A 54 14.25 -13.67 -12.48
C LYS A 54 13.20 -14.21 -11.49
N GLY A 55 11.95 -13.73 -11.55
CA GLY A 55 10.89 -14.10 -10.61
C GLY A 55 11.04 -13.48 -9.21
N LEU A 56 11.85 -12.42 -9.05
CA LEU A 56 12.03 -11.72 -7.78
C LEU A 56 10.88 -10.75 -7.45
N VAL A 57 10.14 -10.32 -8.48
CA VAL A 57 8.97 -9.43 -8.39
C VAL A 57 7.91 -9.96 -9.37
N PRO A 58 6.61 -9.67 -9.15
CA PRO A 58 5.55 -10.20 -10.00
C PRO A 58 5.58 -9.61 -11.41
N GLU A 59 5.02 -10.37 -12.36
CA GLU A 59 4.66 -9.83 -13.67
C GLU A 59 3.51 -8.80 -13.57
N ALA A 60 3.28 -8.07 -14.66
CA ALA A 60 2.12 -7.18 -14.72
C ALA A 60 0.81 -7.99 -14.58
N ILE A 61 -0.20 -7.39 -13.95
CA ILE A 61 -1.51 -8.02 -13.77
C ILE A 61 -2.04 -8.40 -15.17
N PRO A 62 -2.45 -9.67 -15.40
CA PRO A 62 -2.88 -10.15 -16.72
C PRO A 62 -3.93 -9.24 -17.36
N GLY A 63 -3.73 -8.93 -18.65
CA GLY A 63 -4.59 -7.99 -19.38
C GLY A 63 -4.32 -6.51 -19.09
N THR A 64 -3.31 -6.18 -18.28
CA THR A 64 -2.93 -4.81 -17.97
C THR A 64 -1.42 -4.59 -18.09
N GLN A 65 -1.00 -3.32 -17.97
CA GLN A 65 0.40 -2.94 -17.79
C GLN A 65 0.62 -2.35 -16.39
N ARG A 66 -0.05 -2.90 -15.37
CA ARG A 66 0.00 -2.44 -13.98
C ARG A 66 0.54 -3.53 -13.06
N TRP A 67 1.25 -3.10 -12.03
CA TRP A 67 1.78 -3.98 -10.98
C TRP A 67 1.06 -3.72 -9.68
N ASP A 68 0.66 -4.78 -8.98
CA ASP A 68 0.08 -4.62 -7.65
C ASP A 68 1.17 -4.43 -6.60
N ARG A 69 1.06 -3.37 -5.79
CA ARG A 69 2.03 -3.06 -4.72
C ARG A 69 2.18 -4.20 -3.69
N LYS A 70 1.07 -4.81 -3.26
CA LYS A 70 1.12 -5.91 -2.28
C LYS A 70 1.74 -7.17 -2.87
N ALA A 71 1.50 -7.42 -4.15
CA ALA A 71 2.16 -8.53 -4.84
C ALA A 71 3.68 -8.31 -4.89
N ILE A 72 4.14 -7.08 -5.15
CA ILE A 72 5.57 -6.74 -5.08
C ILE A 72 6.13 -7.03 -3.68
N ASP A 73 5.48 -6.53 -2.62
CA ASP A 73 5.91 -6.76 -1.24
C ASP A 73 6.02 -8.28 -0.93
N TRP A 74 5.00 -9.06 -1.28
CA TRP A 74 4.99 -10.50 -1.03
C TRP A 74 6.12 -11.26 -1.74
N TYR A 75 6.43 -10.88 -2.98
CA TYR A 75 7.54 -11.49 -3.73
C TYR A 75 8.90 -11.12 -3.13
N LEU A 76 9.07 -9.87 -2.69
CA LEU A 76 10.29 -9.40 -2.04
C LEU A 76 10.48 -10.06 -0.67
N ASP A 77 9.41 -10.21 0.11
CA ASP A 77 9.43 -10.91 1.38
C ASP A 77 9.85 -12.37 1.19
N ARG A 78 9.24 -13.06 0.21
CA ARG A 78 9.61 -14.42 -0.15
C ARG A 78 11.08 -14.52 -0.59
N ALA A 79 11.55 -13.59 -1.41
CA ALA A 79 12.94 -13.56 -1.87
C ALA A 79 13.92 -13.28 -0.71
N SER A 80 13.49 -12.55 0.30
CA SER A 80 14.27 -12.20 1.49
C SER A 80 14.20 -13.26 2.60
N GLY A 81 13.39 -14.31 2.42
CA GLY A 81 13.15 -15.33 3.44
C GLY A 81 12.31 -14.84 4.62
N LEU A 82 11.57 -13.74 4.45
CA LEU A 82 10.65 -13.25 5.46
C LEU A 82 9.39 -14.14 5.53
N PRO A 83 8.80 -14.33 6.73
CA PRO A 83 7.59 -15.09 6.88
C PRO A 83 6.44 -14.38 6.14
N THR A 84 6.02 -14.93 5.01
CA THR A 84 4.86 -14.44 4.26
C THR A 84 3.58 -15.11 4.79
N GLY A 85 2.60 -14.33 5.24
CA GLY A 85 1.27 -14.82 5.65
C GLY A 85 1.11 -15.08 7.15
N GLU A 86 0.26 -16.04 7.54
CA GLU A 86 -0.12 -16.37 8.93
C GLU A 86 1.07 -16.72 9.84
N ALA A 87 2.23 -17.10 9.28
CA ALA A 87 3.45 -17.33 10.06
C ALA A 87 4.03 -16.03 10.68
N ALA A 88 3.71 -14.86 10.12
CA ALA A 88 4.05 -13.57 10.72
C ALA A 88 3.10 -13.19 11.88
N SER A 89 1.95 -13.85 11.99
CA SER A 89 0.96 -13.66 13.04
C SER A 89 1.00 -14.77 14.10
N SER A 90 2.19 -15.31 14.41
CA SER A 90 2.33 -15.92 15.74
C SER A 90 2.24 -14.77 16.73
N ASP A 91 1.07 -14.61 17.35
CA ASP A 91 0.86 -13.61 18.38
C ASP A 91 1.85 -13.89 19.52
N PRO A 92 2.90 -13.06 19.69
CA PRO A 92 3.93 -13.32 20.71
C PRO A 92 3.32 -13.36 22.12
N LEU A 93 2.17 -12.70 22.31
CA LEU A 93 1.42 -12.74 23.56
C LEU A 93 0.73 -14.10 23.77
N ALA A 94 0.19 -14.70 22.72
CA ALA A 94 -0.43 -16.02 22.79
C ALA A 94 0.60 -17.12 23.12
N GLU A 95 1.80 -17.07 22.53
CA GLU A 95 2.89 -17.99 22.89
C GLU A 95 3.35 -17.82 24.34
N TRP A 96 3.46 -16.57 24.83
CA TRP A 96 3.81 -16.28 26.21
C TRP A 96 2.75 -16.77 27.21
N LEU A 97 1.45 -16.56 26.93
CA LEU A 97 0.35 -17.04 27.78
C LEU A 97 0.32 -18.57 27.88
N VAL A 98 0.64 -19.28 26.79
CA VAL A 98 0.75 -20.74 26.80
C VAL A 98 1.97 -21.21 27.62
N SER A 99 3.08 -20.48 27.55
CA SER A 99 4.29 -20.75 28.34
C SER A 99 4.04 -20.59 29.85
N GLU A 100 3.43 -19.48 30.28
CA GLU A 100 3.09 -19.22 31.69
C GLU A 100 2.19 -20.32 32.28
N ARG A 101 1.18 -20.76 31.51
CA ARG A 101 0.28 -21.84 31.94
C ARG A 101 1.00 -23.19 32.13
N LYS A 102 2.13 -23.40 31.46
CA LYS A 102 2.92 -24.63 31.55
C LYS A 102 3.95 -24.60 32.67
N ALA A 103 4.42 -23.41 33.04
CA ALA A 103 5.40 -23.19 34.11
C ALA A 103 4.79 -23.14 35.52
N GLY A 104 3.46 -23.00 35.64
CA GLY A 104 2.74 -23.08 36.91
C GLY A 104 2.35 -24.50 37.34
N ARG A 105 3.32 -25.42 37.49
CA ARG A 105 3.10 -26.72 38.15
C ARG A 105 4.29 -27.13 39.01
#